data_AF-A0A2S9GTG4-F1
#
_entry.id   AF-A0A2S9GTG4-F1
#
_cell.length_a   1.000
_cell.length_b   1.000
_cell.length_c   1.000
_cell.angle_alpha   90.00
_cell.angle_beta   90.00
_cell.angle_gamma   90.00
#
_symmetry.space_group_name_H-M   'P 1'
#
loop_
_entity.id
_entity.type
_entity.pdbx_description
1 polymer ?
#
loop_
_entity_poly.entity_id
_entity_poly.type
_entity_poly.pdbx_seq_one_letter_code
_entity_poly.pdbx_strand_id
1 'polypeptide(L)' 'MPTQEITFSDDERDMLERVRLQQGLATLEQTAEWLVKSRLRNQTKHFTGRGRSLYAVTASSTRKSHESH' A
#
# COMPACT_ATOMS: atom_id res chain seq x y z
N MET A 1 14.36 -9.64 14.75
CA MET A 1 13.02 -10.12 14.37
C MET A 1 12.92 -11.56 14.82
N PRO A 2 11.78 -12.03 15.36
CA PRO A 2 11.61 -13.45 15.69
C PRO A 2 11.84 -14.32 14.45
N THR A 3 12.52 -15.45 14.63
CA THR A 3 12.77 -16.42 13.56
C THR A 3 11.51 -17.26 13.36
N GLN A 4 10.95 -17.22 12.16
CA GLN A 4 9.78 -18.01 11.76
C GLN A 4 10.20 -18.90 10.59
N GLU A 5 10.09 -20.21 10.77
CA GLU A 5 10.30 -21.17 9.68
C GLU A 5 9.09 -21.12 8.73
N ILE A 6 9.34 -20.82 7.46
CA ILE A 6 8.32 -20.81 6.41
C ILE A 6 8.77 -21.79 5.33
N THR A 7 8.02 -22.87 5.17
CA THR A 7 8.24 -23.83 4.10
C THR A 7 7.54 -23.36 2.83
N PHE A 8 8.29 -23.27 1.74
CA PHE A 8 7.78 -22.96 0.41
C PHE A 8 7.73 -24.22 -0.44
N SER A 9 6.70 -24.35 -1.27
CA SER A 9 6.69 -25.32 -2.36
C SER A 9 7.75 -24.97 -3.42
N ASP A 10 8.07 -25.91 -4.31
CA ASP A 10 9.05 -25.65 -5.36
C ASP A 10 8.58 -24.56 -6.34
N ASP A 11 7.28 -24.50 -6.66
CA ASP A 11 6.70 -23.41 -7.46
C ASP A 11 6.82 -22.04 -6.77
N GLU A 12 6.61 -22.00 -5.46
CA GLU A 12 6.78 -20.79 -4.65
C GLU A 12 8.24 -20.34 -4.59
N ARG A 13 9.18 -21.30 -4.51
CA ARG A 13 10.62 -21.01 -4.57
C ARG A 13 11.03 -20.43 -5.91
N ASP A 14 10.53 -20.97 -7.02
CA ASP A 14 10.80 -20.46 -8.36
C ASP A 14 10.29 -19.02 -8.53
N MET A 15 9.10 -18.73 -7.99
CA MET A 15 8.57 -17.36 -7.93
C MET A 15 9.46 -16.43 -7.11
N LEU A 16 9.89 -16.85 -5.91
CA LEU A 16 10.76 -16.05 -5.06
C LEU A 16 12.12 -15.80 -5.73
N GLU A 17 12.69 -16.77 -6.43
CA GLU A 17 13.97 -16.60 -7.12
C GLU A 17 13.87 -15.56 -8.25
N ARG A 18 12.76 -15.55 -8.99
CA ARG A 18 12.50 -14.50 -9.99
C ARG A 18 12.45 -13.12 -9.36
N VAL A 19 11.77 -12.97 -8.23
CA VAL A 19 11.69 -11.70 -7.50
C VAL A 19 13.06 -11.30 -6.95
N ARG A 20 13.82 -12.25 -6.43
CA ARG A 20 15.19 -12.04 -5.92
C ARG A 20 16.07 -11.42 -7.00
N LEU A 21 16.09 -12.01 -8.19
CA LEU A 21 16.86 -11.51 -9.33
C LEU A 21 16.37 -10.13 -9.79
N GLN A 22 15.06 -9.92 -9.88
CA GLN A 22 14.48 -8.62 -10.28
C GLN A 22 14.84 -7.48 -9.33
N GLN A 23 14.91 -7.76 -8.02
CA GLN A 23 15.21 -6.78 -6.99
C GLN A 23 16.71 -6.71 -6.63
N GLY A 24 17.55 -7.57 -7.21
CA GLY A 24 18.98 -7.65 -6.94
C GLY A 24 19.31 -8.08 -5.52
N LEU A 25 18.51 -8.98 -4.92
CA LEU A 25 18.65 -9.41 -3.53
C LEU A 25 19.59 -10.61 -3.38
N ALA A 26 20.29 -10.68 -2.24
CA ALA A 26 21.32 -11.70 -2.04
C ALA A 26 20.76 -13.07 -1.63
N THR A 27 19.63 -13.12 -0.91
CA THR A 27 19.05 -14.37 -0.41
C THR A 27 17.53 -14.42 -0.57
N LEU A 28 16.97 -15.63 -0.46
CA LEU A 28 15.52 -15.83 -0.43
C LEU A 28 14.90 -15.23 0.83
N GLU A 29 15.58 -15.23 1.99
CA GLU A 29 15.03 -14.59 3.19
C GLU A 29 14.89 -13.07 3.00
N GLN A 30 15.90 -12.43 2.38
CA GLN A 30 15.81 -11.00 2.04
C GLN A 30 14.65 -10.72 1.09
N THR A 31 14.37 -11.65 0.19
CA THR A 31 13.26 -11.56 -0.76
C THR A 31 11.91 -11.68 -0.05
N ALA A 32 11.76 -12.65 0.85
CA ALA A 32 10.57 -12.79 1.68
C ALA A 32 10.33 -11.55 2.55
N GLU A 33 11.38 -11.05 3.21
CA GLU A 33 11.31 -9.82 4.01
C GLU A 33 10.92 -8.61 3.15
N TRP A 34 11.51 -8.48 1.97
CA TRP A 34 11.20 -7.39 1.04
C TRP A 34 9.74 -7.43 0.59
N LEU A 35 9.21 -8.61 0.26
CA LEU A 35 7.81 -8.79 -0.15
C LEU A 35 6.84 -8.36 0.95
N VAL A 36 7.08 -8.80 2.19
CA VAL A 36 6.26 -8.40 3.34
C VAL A 36 6.29 -6.89 3.54
N LYS A 37 7.49 -6.29 3.54
CA LYS A 37 7.65 -4.83 3.66
C LYS A 37 6.97 -4.08 2.51
N SER A 38 7.05 -4.61 1.28
CA SER A 38 6.44 -4.02 0.10
C SER A 38 4.92 -4.01 0.21
N ARG A 39 4.32 -5.13 0.63
CA ARG A 39 2.88 -5.23 0.87
C ARG A 39 2.43 -4.25 1.96
N LEU A 40 3.14 -4.17 3.08
CA LEU A 40 2.80 -3.25 4.18
C LEU A 40 2.87 -1.78 3.72
N ARG A 41 3.91 -1.40 2.97
CA ARG A 41 4.03 -0.06 2.38
C ARG A 41 2.88 0.25 1.43
N ASN A 42 2.44 -0.73 0.64
CA ASN A 42 1.32 -0.53 -0.27
C ASN A 42 0.00 -0.36 0.50
N GLN A 43 -0.25 -1.20 1.50
CA GLN A 43 -1.47 -1.13 2.32
C GLN A 43 -1.55 0.18 3.13
N THR A 44 -0.43 0.66 3.68
CA THR A 44 -0.41 1.93 4.40
C THR A 44 -0.71 3.14 3.51
N LYS A 45 -0.33 3.11 2.22
CA LYS A 45 -0.75 4.16 1.25
C LYS A 45 -2.27 4.21 1.07
N HIS A 46 -2.93 3.05 1.06
CA HIS A 46 -4.40 2.98 0.96
C HIS A 46 -5.09 3.37 2.26
N PHE A 47 -4.52 3.03 3.42
CA PHE A 47 -5.13 3.29 4.72
C PHE A 47 -4.99 4.75 5.18
N THR A 48 -3.85 5.40 4.89
CA THR A 48 -3.56 6.76 5.37
C THR A 48 -4.21 7.88 4.56
N GLY A 49 -5.10 7.57 3.61
CA GLY A 49 -5.92 8.56 2.91
C GLY A 49 -5.16 9.57 2.05
N ARG A 50 -3.83 9.44 1.87
CA ARG A 50 -2.96 10.40 1.13
C ARG A 50 -3.19 10.44 -0.39
N GLY A 51 -4.27 9.84 -0.88
CA GLY A 51 -4.77 9.98 -2.26
C GLY A 51 -6.13 10.66 -2.36
N ARG A 52 -6.79 10.99 -1.24
CA ARG A 52 -8.04 11.76 -1.22
C ARG A 52 -7.67 13.19 -0.84
N SER A 53 -7.31 14.00 -1.82
CA SER A 53 -7.32 15.45 -1.62
C SER A 53 -8.75 15.84 -1.24
N LEU A 54 -8.96 16.22 0.02
CA LEU A 54 -10.21 16.82 0.46
C LEU A 54 -10.20 18.25 -0.06
N TYR A 55 -10.76 18.47 -1.24
CA TYR A 55 -11.04 19.81 -1.71
C TYR A 55 -12.04 20.45 -0.75
N ALA A 56 -11.64 21.57 -0.14
CA ALA A 56 -12.56 22.38 0.65
C ALA A 56 -13.67 22.86 -0.30
N VAL A 57 -14.88 22.32 -0.15
CA VAL A 57 -16.06 22.88 -0.79
C VAL A 57 -16.32 24.20 -0.08
N THR A 58 -15.82 25.30 -0.65
CA THR A 58 -16.24 26.63 -0.24
C THR A 58 -17.71 26.73 -0.61
N ALA A 59 -18.60 26.52 0.37
CA ALA A 59 -20.01 26.88 0.24
C ALA A 59 -20.07 28.40 0.10
N SER A 60 -19.82 28.91 -1.10
CA SER A 60 -20.04 30.29 -1.46
C SER A 60 -21.55 30.51 -1.41
N SER A 61 -21.99 31.10 -0.31
CA SER A 61 -23.09 32.06 -0.20
C SER A 61 -23.98 32.14 -1.44
N THR A 62 -25.21 31.62 -1.34
CA THR A 62 -26.35 32.24 -2.00
C THR A 62 -27.44 32.44 -0.96
N ARG A 63 -27.28 33.50 -0.16
CA ARG A 63 -28.40 34.16 0.51
C ARG A 63 -29.01 35.15 -0.50
N LYS A 64 -30.15 34.79 -1.08
CA LYS A 64 -31.19 35.73 -1.56
C LYS A 64 -32.52 35.07 -1.17
N SER A 65 -33.13 35.47 -0.06
CA SER A 65 -34.11 36.56 -0.01
C SER A 65 -35.27 36.32 -0.96
N HIS A 66 -36.31 35.64 -0.49
CA HIS A 66 -37.68 36.00 -0.87
C HIS A 66 -38.64 35.71 0.29
N GLU A 67 -38.75 36.72 1.13
CA GLU A 67 -39.92 36.99 1.98
C GLU A 67 -40.83 37.92 1.16
N SER A 68 -42.12 37.57 1.05
CA SER A 68 -43.31 38.41 0.81
C SER A 68 -44.37 37.49 0.18
N HIS A 69 -45.41 37.10 0.93
CA HIS A 69 -46.70 37.78 1.18
C HIS A 69 -47.75 37.41 0.13
#